data_AF-A0A969YX32-F1
#
_entry.id   AF-A0A969YX32-F1
#
_cell.length_a   1.000
_cell.length_b   1.000
_cell.length_c   1.000
_cell.angle_alpha   90.00
_cell.angle_beta   90.00
_cell.angle_gamma   90.00
#
_symmetry.space_group_name_H-M   'P 1'
#
loop_
_entity.id
_entity.type
_entity.pdbx_description
1 polymer ?
#
loop_
_entity_poly.entity_id
_entity_poly.type
_entity_poly.pdbx_seq_one_letter_code
_entity_poly.pdbx_strand_id
1 'polypeptide(L)'
;MDGGLRPVLADRQPRSASLNSAFAKSKTDDQGVKTVVIDIPKIDGAKAYEPALPASFLTAGDASKAVEIKTDIAAVTIPGNMLTAADAAAAQNVSLTIAAGDKSKPDADVRAQIGDRPVIELNLKIDGKQTAWSSDSAPVTVTIPYTPTAEELKDPEHITVWYIDGSGKAVSVPSGRYDPATGKVTFSYHPLQPICRSFCAENGNPRRHKACGADQGRHGSDHCQSSLSGQG
;
A
#
# COMPACT_ATOMS: atom_id res chain seq x y z
N MET A 1 -33.00 15.82 -6.54
CA MET A 1 -32.49 15.24 -5.29
C MET A 1 -31.64 14.05 -5.69
N ASP A 2 -30.36 14.26 -5.95
CA ASP A 2 -29.44 13.16 -6.24
C ASP A 2 -28.26 13.31 -5.28
N GLY A 3 -28.27 12.46 -4.25
CA GLY A 3 -27.34 12.49 -3.14
C GLY A 3 -26.00 11.94 -3.59
N GLY A 4 -25.07 12.84 -3.92
CA GLY A 4 -23.68 12.49 -4.16
C GLY A 4 -23.11 11.72 -2.96
N LEU A 5 -22.78 10.45 -3.19
CA LEU A 5 -22.02 9.62 -2.26
C LEU A 5 -20.71 10.35 -1.95
N ARG A 6 -20.62 10.93 -0.75
CA ARG A 6 -19.32 11.27 -0.16
C ARG A 6 -18.63 9.94 0.17
N PRO A 7 -17.36 9.72 -0.20
CA PRO A 7 -16.63 8.56 0.27
C PRO A 7 -16.65 8.58 1.81
N VAL A 8 -17.15 7.52 2.43
CA VAL A 8 -17.16 7.35 3.88
C VAL A 8 -15.71 7.06 4.30
N LEU A 9 -14.94 8.11 4.59
CA LEU A 9 -13.64 8.00 5.23
C LEU A 9 -13.86 7.76 6.72
N ALA A 10 -13.37 6.62 7.23
CA ALA A 10 -13.36 6.34 8.66
C ALA A 10 -12.06 6.87 9.29
N ASP A 11 -12.15 8.01 9.97
CA ASP A 11 -11.03 8.58 10.71
C ASP A 11 -10.93 7.90 12.09
N ARG A 12 -10.12 6.83 12.17
CA ARG A 12 -9.68 6.26 13.47
C ARG A 12 -8.22 6.68 13.70
N GLN A 13 -8.01 7.64 14.59
CA GLN A 13 -6.68 8.14 14.93
C GLN A 13 -6.23 7.62 16.30
N PRO A 14 -5.23 6.73 16.39
CA PRO A 14 -4.55 6.47 17.64
C PRO A 14 -3.72 7.70 18.02
N ARG A 15 -3.99 8.29 19.18
CA ARG A 15 -3.13 9.35 19.72
C ARG A 15 -1.81 8.75 20.21
N SER A 16 -0.74 9.55 20.25
CA SER A 16 0.60 9.13 20.71
C SER A 16 0.59 8.48 22.10
N ALA A 17 -0.20 9.01 23.04
CA ALA A 17 -0.37 8.43 24.38
C ALA A 17 -0.99 7.02 24.36
N SER A 18 -1.95 6.78 23.45
CA SER A 18 -2.61 5.49 23.26
C SER A 18 -1.66 4.47 22.62
N LEU A 19 -0.83 4.91 21.65
CA LEU A 19 0.19 4.05 21.04
C LEU A 19 1.28 3.64 22.03
N ASN A 20 1.81 4.57 22.83
CA ASN A 20 2.81 4.26 23.84
C ASN A 20 2.31 3.22 24.85
N SER A 21 1.05 3.36 25.28
CA SER A 21 0.40 2.40 26.16
C SER A 21 0.20 1.04 25.50
N ALA A 22 -0.07 1.00 24.19
CA ALA A 22 -0.18 -0.24 23.44
C ALA A 22 1.20 -0.94 23.30
N PHE A 23 2.27 -0.20 23.00
CA PHE A 23 3.63 -0.73 22.94
C PHE A 23 4.17 -1.25 24.28
N ALA A 24 3.70 -0.66 25.40
CA ALA A 24 4.02 -1.15 26.73
C ALA A 24 3.41 -2.54 27.00
N LYS A 25 2.30 -2.88 26.33
CA LYS A 25 1.57 -4.15 26.48
C LYS A 25 1.89 -5.16 25.37
N SER A 26 2.44 -4.72 24.24
CA SER A 26 2.81 -5.58 23.12
C SER A 26 4.03 -6.43 23.45
N LYS A 27 4.00 -7.69 23.04
CA LYS A 27 5.17 -8.57 23.08
C LYS A 27 6.11 -8.23 21.93
N THR A 28 7.40 -8.45 22.18
CA THR A 28 8.43 -8.42 21.15
C THR A 28 8.38 -9.75 20.40
N ASP A 29 8.50 -9.71 19.07
CA ASP A 29 8.63 -10.90 18.24
C ASP A 29 10.07 -11.45 18.23
N ASP A 30 10.27 -12.55 17.49
CA ASP A 30 11.56 -13.23 17.37
C ASP A 30 12.63 -12.37 16.67
N GLN A 31 12.22 -11.27 16.00
CA GLN A 31 13.11 -10.32 15.34
C GLN A 31 13.41 -9.09 16.21
N GLY A 32 12.93 -9.05 17.46
CA GLY A 32 13.16 -7.91 18.34
C GLY A 32 12.20 -6.74 18.09
N VAL A 33 11.15 -6.92 17.29
CA VAL A 33 10.19 -5.87 16.93
C VAL A 33 8.92 -6.00 17.77
N LYS A 34 8.43 -4.88 18.30
CA LYS A 34 7.13 -4.76 18.95
C LYS A 34 6.12 -4.22 17.95
N THR A 35 5.08 -5.00 17.68
CA THR A 35 4.03 -4.61 16.74
C THR A 35 2.73 -4.32 17.47
N VAL A 36 2.16 -3.14 17.25
CA VAL A 36 0.82 -2.77 17.71
C VAL A 36 -0.15 -2.94 16.55
N VAL A 37 -1.21 -3.71 16.77
CA VAL A 37 -2.24 -3.96 15.76
C VAL A 37 -3.39 -2.96 15.92
N ILE A 38 -3.73 -2.27 14.83
CA ILE A 38 -4.92 -1.44 14.70
C ILE A 38 -5.87 -2.18 13.77
N ASP A 39 -6.93 -2.75 14.34
CA ASP A 39 -7.97 -3.43 13.57
C ASP A 39 -9.11 -2.46 13.23
N ILE A 40 -9.26 -2.19 11.93
CA ILE A 40 -10.34 -1.37 11.38
C ILE A 40 -11.34 -2.33 10.74
N PRO A 41 -12.50 -2.57 11.37
CA PRO A 41 -13.49 -3.49 10.84
C PRO A 41 -14.04 -2.96 9.52
N LYS A 42 -14.49 -3.89 8.68
CA LYS A 42 -15.15 -3.58 7.42
C LYS A 42 -16.29 -2.58 7.63
N ILE A 43 -16.32 -1.56 6.79
CA ILE A 43 -17.42 -0.60 6.71
C ILE A 43 -18.09 -0.78 5.34
N ASP A 44 -19.38 -1.09 5.34
CA ASP A 44 -20.11 -1.33 4.10
C ASP A 44 -20.09 -0.08 3.20
N GLY A 45 -19.66 -0.28 1.95
CA GLY A 45 -19.51 0.79 0.97
C GLY A 45 -18.21 1.60 1.06
N ALA A 46 -17.33 1.32 2.04
CA ALA A 46 -16.02 1.94 2.11
C ALA A 46 -15.14 1.46 0.94
N LYS A 47 -14.55 2.42 0.22
CA LYS A 47 -13.61 2.16 -0.90
C LYS A 47 -12.14 2.38 -0.48
N ALA A 48 -11.95 3.06 0.65
CA ALA A 48 -10.65 3.44 1.17
C ALA A 48 -10.72 3.61 2.70
N TYR A 49 -9.61 3.31 3.36
CA TYR A 49 -9.36 3.61 4.76
C TYR A 49 -8.19 4.58 4.85
N GLU A 50 -8.27 5.55 5.75
CA GLU A 50 -7.20 6.54 5.94
C GLU A 50 -6.91 6.71 7.43
N PRO A 51 -6.34 5.69 8.10
CA PRO A 51 -5.84 5.85 9.45
C PRO A 51 -4.72 6.90 9.49
N ALA A 52 -4.76 7.75 10.52
CA ALA A 52 -3.69 8.68 10.82
C ALA A 52 -2.85 8.17 11.99
N LEU A 53 -1.54 8.22 11.86
CA LEU A 53 -0.57 7.94 12.90
C LEU A 53 0.16 9.23 13.29
N PRO A 54 0.58 9.38 14.56
CA PRO A 54 1.39 10.51 14.97
C PRO A 54 2.70 10.54 14.18
N ALA A 55 3.05 11.69 13.60
CA ALA A 55 4.30 11.85 12.86
C ALA A 55 5.51 11.48 13.75
N SER A 56 5.45 11.83 15.04
CA SER A 56 6.48 11.52 16.04
C SER A 56 6.79 10.02 16.17
N PHE A 57 5.82 9.14 15.88
CA PHE A 57 6.05 7.69 15.88
C PHE A 57 6.84 7.26 14.65
N LEU A 58 6.49 7.75 13.46
CA LEU A 58 7.10 7.37 12.20
C LEU A 58 8.48 7.98 11.98
N THR A 59 8.77 9.11 12.64
CA THR A 59 10.05 9.80 12.62
C THR A 59 10.94 9.51 13.83
N ALA A 60 10.54 8.56 14.69
CA ALA A 60 11.30 8.25 15.91
C ALA A 60 12.67 7.60 15.59
N GLY A 61 12.81 7.01 14.40
CA GLY A 61 14.00 6.24 14.04
C GLY A 61 14.08 4.88 14.75
N ASP A 62 12.98 4.46 15.39
CA ASP A 62 12.92 3.23 16.19
C ASP A 62 12.44 2.05 15.35
N ALA A 63 13.38 1.33 14.75
CA ALA A 63 13.10 0.12 13.97
C ALA A 63 12.58 -1.06 14.83
N SER A 64 12.67 -0.97 16.17
CA SER A 64 12.15 -1.99 17.08
C SER A 64 10.65 -1.88 17.34
N LYS A 65 9.98 -0.90 16.73
CA LYS A 65 8.53 -0.70 16.84
C LYS A 65 7.88 -0.61 15.48
N ALA A 66 6.71 -1.24 15.34
CA ALA A 66 5.89 -1.16 14.15
C ALA A 66 4.40 -1.05 14.52
N VAL A 67 3.62 -0.48 13.61
CA VAL A 67 2.16 -0.48 13.67
C VAL A 67 1.63 -1.28 12.49
N GLU A 68 0.82 -2.29 12.76
CA GLU A 68 0.10 -3.07 11.75
C GLU A 68 -1.34 -2.56 11.68
N ILE A 69 -1.72 -1.98 10.55
CA ILE A 69 -3.10 -1.58 10.26
C ILE A 69 -3.78 -2.71 9.51
N LYS A 70 -4.87 -3.25 10.06
CA LYS A 70 -5.72 -4.27 9.41
C LYS A 70 -7.01 -3.65 8.92
N THR A 71 -7.31 -3.89 7.65
CA THR A 71 -8.59 -3.54 7.00
C THR A 71 -9.11 -4.76 6.25
N ASP A 72 -10.31 -4.68 5.68
CA ASP A 72 -10.82 -5.73 4.80
C ASP A 72 -10.14 -5.76 3.41
N ILE A 73 -9.43 -4.68 3.04
CA ILE A 73 -8.70 -4.57 1.76
C ILE A 73 -7.30 -5.19 1.87
N ALA A 74 -6.55 -4.79 2.90
CA ALA A 74 -5.19 -5.23 3.15
C ALA A 74 -4.78 -5.00 4.61
N ALA A 75 -3.73 -5.69 5.05
CA ALA A 75 -2.97 -5.34 6.23
C ALA A 75 -1.65 -4.66 5.83
N VAL A 76 -1.29 -3.59 6.52
CA VAL A 76 -0.07 -2.83 6.25
C VAL A 76 0.71 -2.61 7.54
N THR A 77 1.94 -3.11 7.59
CA THR A 77 2.87 -2.94 8.71
C THR A 77 3.84 -1.81 8.40
N ILE A 78 3.78 -0.79 9.25
CA ILE A 78 4.53 0.45 9.13
C ILE A 78 5.55 0.54 10.27
N PRO A 79 6.86 0.58 9.98
CA PRO A 79 7.88 0.68 11.01
C PRO A 79 8.02 2.12 11.57
N GLY A 80 8.46 2.26 12.82
CA GLY A 80 8.66 3.55 13.52
C GLY A 80 9.87 4.37 13.03
N ASN A 81 10.60 3.84 12.04
CA ASN A 81 11.66 4.53 11.31
C ASN A 81 11.32 4.71 9.82
N MET A 82 10.04 4.58 9.44
CA MET A 82 9.59 4.74 8.04
C MET A 82 10.00 6.09 7.44
N LEU A 83 9.93 7.16 8.24
CA LEU A 83 10.17 8.53 7.80
C LEU A 83 11.35 9.15 8.55
N THR A 84 12.04 10.08 7.93
CA THR A 84 13.01 10.94 8.61
C THR A 84 12.33 12.14 9.24
N ALA A 85 12.98 12.78 10.21
CA ALA A 85 12.51 14.04 10.77
C ALA A 85 12.36 15.16 9.71
N ALA A 86 13.11 15.09 8.61
CA ALA A 86 13.00 16.04 7.50
C ALA A 86 11.74 15.79 6.65
N ASP A 87 11.35 14.53 6.45
CA ASP A 87 10.19 14.17 5.62
C ASP A 87 8.87 14.68 6.20
N ALA A 88 8.77 14.73 7.53
CA ALA A 88 7.57 15.14 8.25
C ALA A 88 7.84 16.32 9.21
N ALA A 89 8.77 17.21 8.86
CA ALA A 89 9.17 18.32 9.72
C ALA A 89 7.96 19.21 10.09
N ALA A 90 7.69 19.30 11.40
CA ALA A 90 6.54 20.00 12.01
C ALA A 90 5.15 19.39 11.75
N ALA A 91 5.07 18.21 11.11
CA ALA A 91 3.80 17.54 10.91
C ALA A 91 3.25 16.98 12.22
N GLN A 92 1.94 17.03 12.40
CA GLN A 92 1.29 16.39 13.56
C GLN A 92 0.94 14.95 13.24
N ASN A 93 0.38 14.72 12.05
CA ASN A 93 -0.17 13.44 11.67
C ASN A 93 0.29 13.05 10.27
N VAL A 94 0.52 11.75 10.11
CA VAL A 94 0.78 11.11 8.85
C VAL A 94 -0.31 10.08 8.63
N SER A 95 -1.05 10.18 7.53
CA SER A 95 -2.06 9.20 7.17
C SER A 95 -1.61 8.32 6.02
N LEU A 96 -1.99 7.05 6.09
CA LEU A 96 -1.79 6.11 4.99
C LEU A 96 -3.16 5.70 4.46
N THR A 97 -3.46 6.12 3.24
CA THR A 97 -4.64 5.67 2.52
C THR A 97 -4.42 4.24 2.02
N ILE A 98 -5.33 3.33 2.37
CA ILE A 98 -5.41 1.95 1.90
C ILE A 98 -6.73 1.83 1.15
N ALA A 99 -6.67 1.72 -0.17
CA ALA A 99 -7.85 1.70 -1.03
C ALA A 99 -7.85 0.51 -1.98
N ALA A 100 -9.02 0.17 -2.50
CA ALA A 100 -9.10 -0.68 -3.69
C ALA A 100 -8.60 0.12 -4.89
N GLY A 101 -7.64 -0.43 -5.64
CA GLY A 101 -7.04 0.22 -6.78
C GLY A 101 -7.99 0.26 -7.98
N ASP A 102 -7.88 1.33 -8.76
CA ASP A 102 -8.68 1.52 -9.96
C ASP A 102 -8.09 0.73 -11.13
N LYS A 103 -8.76 -0.39 -11.46
CA LYS A 103 -8.40 -1.28 -12.58
C LYS A 103 -8.57 -0.63 -13.96
N SER A 104 -9.16 0.56 -14.07
CA SER A 104 -9.30 1.26 -15.35
C SER A 104 -8.08 2.08 -15.75
N LYS A 105 -7.24 2.46 -14.78
CA LYS A 105 -6.03 3.29 -14.98
C LYS A 105 -4.92 2.63 -15.80
N PRO A 106 -4.60 1.34 -15.65
CA PRO A 106 -3.48 0.73 -16.37
C PRO A 106 -3.77 0.55 -17.86
N ASP A 107 -2.71 0.35 -18.65
CA ASP A 107 -2.84 0.09 -20.10
C ASP A 107 -3.64 -1.20 -20.38
N ALA A 108 -4.21 -1.32 -21.59
CA ALA A 108 -5.06 -2.46 -21.97
C ALA A 108 -4.39 -3.82 -21.73
N ASP A 109 -3.11 -3.96 -22.08
CA ASP A 109 -2.36 -5.20 -21.87
C ASP A 109 -2.17 -5.51 -20.38
N VAL A 110 -1.88 -4.49 -19.57
CA VAL A 110 -1.73 -4.64 -18.12
C VAL A 110 -3.07 -5.01 -17.47
N ARG A 111 -4.17 -4.37 -17.89
CA ARG A 111 -5.52 -4.71 -17.39
C ARG A 111 -5.91 -6.16 -17.72
N ALA A 112 -5.57 -6.62 -18.92
CA ALA A 112 -5.82 -8.00 -19.33
C ALA A 112 -5.02 -9.00 -18.50
N GLN A 113 -3.79 -8.66 -18.10
CA GLN A 113 -2.97 -9.47 -17.21
C GLN A 113 -3.51 -9.47 -15.78
N ILE A 114 -3.92 -8.31 -15.24
CA ILE A 114 -4.53 -8.21 -13.90
C ILE A 114 -5.81 -9.06 -13.82
N GLY A 115 -6.72 -8.91 -14.79
CA GLY A 115 -8.01 -9.59 -14.79
C GLY A 115 -8.81 -9.34 -13.51
N ASP A 116 -9.27 -10.42 -12.88
CA ASP A 116 -10.11 -10.36 -11.69
C ASP A 116 -9.34 -10.19 -10.38
N ARG A 117 -8.01 -10.25 -10.43
CA ARG A 117 -7.14 -10.21 -9.25
C ARG A 117 -7.25 -8.87 -8.49
N PRO A 118 -7.04 -8.85 -7.17
CA PRO A 118 -7.19 -7.64 -6.38
C PRO A 118 -6.14 -6.62 -6.79
N VAL A 119 -6.56 -5.35 -6.83
CA VAL A 119 -5.66 -4.21 -6.92
C VAL A 119 -5.84 -3.38 -5.66
N ILE A 120 -4.75 -2.98 -5.04
CA ILE A 120 -4.78 -2.04 -3.91
C ILE A 120 -4.02 -0.78 -4.26
N GLU A 121 -4.44 0.36 -3.73
CA GLU A 121 -3.76 1.64 -3.85
C GLU A 121 -3.29 2.10 -2.46
N LEU A 122 -2.02 2.51 -2.37
CA LEU A 122 -1.40 3.02 -1.14
C LEU A 122 -0.89 4.44 -1.36
N ASN A 123 -1.39 5.39 -0.56
CA ASN A 123 -0.97 6.80 -0.62
C ASN A 123 -0.66 7.35 0.77
N LEU A 124 0.52 7.96 0.94
CA LEU A 124 0.88 8.64 2.17
C LEU A 124 0.46 10.11 2.09
N LYS A 125 -0.06 10.64 3.19
CA LYS A 125 -0.29 12.07 3.36
C LYS A 125 0.34 12.56 4.65
N ILE A 126 0.91 13.74 4.61
CA ILE A 126 1.47 14.44 5.77
C ILE A 126 0.61 15.68 5.99
N ASP A 127 -0.05 15.76 7.14
CA ASP A 127 -1.06 16.79 7.46
C ASP A 127 -2.09 16.98 6.33
N GLY A 128 -2.58 15.87 5.77
CA GLY A 128 -3.59 15.85 4.71
C GLY A 128 -3.08 16.15 3.29
N LYS A 129 -1.83 16.57 3.14
CA LYS A 129 -1.19 16.74 1.83
C LYS A 129 -0.59 15.42 1.37
N GLN A 130 -1.00 14.95 0.20
CA GLN A 130 -0.39 13.77 -0.41
C GLN A 130 1.09 14.02 -0.68
N THR A 131 1.91 13.14 -0.11
CA THR A 131 3.35 13.25 -0.14
C THR A 131 3.90 11.91 -0.60
N ALA A 132 4.74 11.99 -1.61
CA ALA A 132 5.58 10.88 -1.95
C ALA A 132 6.57 10.58 -0.83
N TRP A 133 6.82 9.31 -0.56
CA TRP A 133 7.85 8.91 0.39
C TRP A 133 8.84 7.96 -0.28
N SER A 134 10.09 8.00 0.19
CA SER A 134 11.11 6.99 -0.07
C SER A 134 11.56 6.46 1.27
N SER A 135 11.70 5.15 1.41
CA SER A 135 12.16 4.57 2.68
C SER A 135 13.15 3.45 2.39
N ASP A 136 14.38 3.86 2.10
CA ASP A 136 15.45 2.98 1.63
C ASP A 136 15.86 1.95 2.71
N SER A 137 15.68 2.29 3.99
CA SER A 137 16.11 1.46 5.14
C SER A 137 14.96 0.98 6.04
N ALA A 138 13.70 1.30 5.72
CA ALA A 138 12.55 0.94 6.53
C ALA A 138 11.34 0.52 5.67
N PRO A 139 11.38 -0.70 5.08
CA PRO A 139 10.27 -1.24 4.30
C PRO A 139 8.93 -1.14 4.99
N VAL A 140 7.91 -0.80 4.22
CA VAL A 140 6.53 -1.11 4.59
C VAL A 140 6.24 -2.54 4.14
N THR A 141 5.67 -3.35 5.01
CA THR A 141 5.22 -4.70 4.65
C THR A 141 3.72 -4.69 4.40
N VAL A 142 3.30 -5.25 3.29
CA VAL A 142 1.89 -5.28 2.87
C VAL A 142 1.45 -6.72 2.72
N THR A 143 0.29 -7.03 3.28
CA THR A 143 -0.34 -8.35 3.23
C THR A 143 -1.76 -8.22 2.68
N ILE A 144 -2.04 -8.93 1.59
CA ILE A 144 -3.32 -8.89 0.89
C ILE A 144 -3.97 -10.27 0.97
N PRO A 145 -5.21 -10.40 1.47
CA PRO A 145 -5.99 -11.63 1.33
C PRO A 145 -6.13 -12.00 -0.14
N TYR A 146 -5.81 -13.24 -0.50
CA TYR A 146 -5.87 -13.69 -1.88
C TYR A 146 -6.45 -15.10 -1.96
N THR A 147 -7.40 -15.30 -2.86
CA THR A 147 -7.98 -16.62 -3.15
C THR A 147 -7.51 -17.02 -4.54
N PRO A 148 -6.45 -17.85 -4.64
CA PRO A 148 -5.96 -18.28 -5.94
C PRO A 148 -6.99 -19.14 -6.67
N THR A 149 -6.95 -19.10 -7.99
CA THR A 149 -7.74 -20.02 -8.81
C THR A 149 -7.19 -21.46 -8.71
N ALA A 150 -7.99 -22.45 -9.12
CA ALA A 150 -7.55 -23.84 -9.16
C ALA A 150 -6.32 -24.07 -10.07
N GLU A 151 -6.11 -23.22 -11.06
CA GLU A 151 -4.92 -23.26 -11.92
C GLU A 151 -3.69 -22.69 -11.21
N GLU A 152 -3.84 -21.59 -10.47
CA GLU A 152 -2.77 -20.98 -9.68
C GLU A 152 -2.34 -21.87 -8.52
N LEU A 153 -3.27 -22.65 -7.93
CA LEU A 153 -2.94 -23.62 -6.89
C LEU A 153 -2.07 -24.80 -7.37
N LYS A 154 -1.96 -25.03 -8.69
CA LYS A 154 -1.03 -26.03 -9.22
C LYS A 154 0.42 -25.60 -9.07
N ASP A 155 0.65 -24.29 -8.99
CA ASP A 155 1.99 -23.70 -8.89
C ASP A 155 1.95 -22.40 -8.05
N PRO A 156 1.71 -22.51 -6.74
CA PRO A 156 1.47 -21.35 -5.87
C PRO A 156 2.72 -20.46 -5.70
N GLU A 157 3.92 -21.01 -5.90
CA GLU A 157 5.19 -20.25 -5.81
C GLU A 157 5.29 -19.17 -6.89
N HIS A 158 4.57 -19.35 -7.99
CA HIS A 158 4.54 -18.39 -9.08
C HIS A 158 3.53 -17.27 -8.87
N ILE A 159 2.74 -17.27 -7.80
CA ILE A 159 1.87 -16.14 -7.42
C ILE A 159 2.76 -15.00 -6.88
N THR A 160 3.17 -14.14 -7.80
CA THR A 160 3.99 -12.94 -7.63
C THR A 160 3.16 -11.69 -7.39
N VAL A 161 3.80 -10.60 -6.97
CA VAL A 161 3.20 -9.27 -6.84
C VAL A 161 3.80 -8.34 -7.88
N TRP A 162 2.97 -7.50 -8.48
CA TRP A 162 3.37 -6.41 -9.36
C TRP A 162 3.00 -5.06 -8.75
N TYR A 163 3.80 -4.07 -9.07
CA TYR A 163 3.57 -2.65 -8.84
C TYR A 163 3.20 -2.00 -10.17
N ILE A 164 2.13 -1.20 -10.20
CA ILE A 164 1.73 -0.39 -11.34
C ILE A 164 2.22 1.03 -11.11
N ASP A 165 3.09 1.50 -12.01
CA ASP A 165 3.69 2.81 -11.90
C ASP A 165 2.81 3.97 -12.40
N GLY A 166 3.29 5.20 -12.22
CA GLY A 166 2.59 6.40 -12.66
C GLY A 166 2.39 6.50 -14.18
N SER A 167 3.07 5.65 -14.95
CA SER A 167 2.88 5.52 -16.40
C SER A 167 1.91 4.39 -16.77
N GLY A 168 1.32 3.71 -15.79
CA GLY A 168 0.40 2.59 -16.00
C GLY A 168 1.09 1.26 -16.30
N LYS A 169 2.42 1.16 -16.15
CA LYS A 169 3.20 -0.05 -16.43
C LYS A 169 3.37 -0.92 -15.20
N ALA A 170 3.33 -2.24 -15.40
CA ALA A 170 3.59 -3.22 -14.36
C ALA A 170 5.09 -3.49 -14.17
N VAL A 171 5.53 -3.54 -12.92
CA VAL A 171 6.89 -3.83 -12.48
C VAL A 171 6.83 -4.92 -11.42
N SER A 172 7.55 -6.02 -11.59
CA SER A 172 7.58 -7.10 -10.62
C SER A 172 8.11 -6.64 -9.26
N VAL A 173 7.49 -7.11 -8.18
CA VAL A 173 7.92 -6.93 -6.79
C VAL A 173 8.53 -8.26 -6.33
N PRO A 174 9.87 -8.42 -6.34
CA PRO A 174 10.50 -9.72 -6.14
C PRO A 174 10.32 -10.29 -4.74
N SER A 175 9.97 -9.46 -3.75
CA SER A 175 9.66 -9.87 -2.38
C SER A 175 8.27 -10.49 -2.22
N GLY A 176 7.40 -10.37 -3.22
CA GLY A 176 6.02 -10.85 -3.15
C GLY A 176 5.91 -12.37 -3.14
N ARG A 177 5.28 -12.93 -2.11
CA ARG A 177 5.06 -14.36 -1.94
C ARG A 177 3.65 -14.65 -1.46
N TYR A 178 3.02 -15.64 -2.07
CA TYR A 178 1.80 -16.24 -1.54
C TYR A 178 2.13 -17.27 -0.46
N ASP A 179 1.42 -17.22 0.65
CA ASP A 179 1.46 -18.21 1.71
C ASP A 179 0.15 -19.02 1.70
N PRO A 180 0.21 -20.31 1.29
CA PRO A 180 -0.94 -21.19 1.27
C PRO A 180 -1.56 -21.47 2.64
N ALA A 181 -0.78 -21.38 3.73
CA ALA A 181 -1.27 -21.64 5.07
C ALA A 181 -2.19 -20.50 5.56
N THR A 182 -1.90 -19.26 5.16
CA THR A 182 -2.67 -18.08 5.56
C THR A 182 -3.61 -17.57 4.49
N GLY A 183 -3.46 -18.00 3.23
CA GLY A 183 -4.26 -17.54 2.10
C GLY A 183 -3.96 -16.07 1.76
N LYS A 184 -2.71 -15.64 1.93
CA LYS A 184 -2.33 -14.24 1.81
C LYS A 184 -1.09 -14.07 0.95
N VAL A 185 -1.05 -12.97 0.22
CA VAL A 185 0.15 -12.51 -0.47
C VAL A 185 0.83 -11.46 0.39
N THR A 186 2.11 -11.63 0.70
CA THR A 186 2.91 -10.69 1.47
C THR A 186 4.08 -10.17 0.64
N PHE A 187 4.34 -8.87 0.71
CA PHE A 187 5.51 -8.26 0.07
C PHE A 187 6.05 -7.10 0.91
N SER A 188 7.36 -6.89 0.83
CA SER A 188 8.01 -5.69 1.36
C SER A 188 8.17 -4.66 0.26
N TYR A 189 7.81 -3.43 0.58
CA TYR A 189 7.75 -2.33 -0.36
C TYR A 189 8.70 -1.20 0.04
N HIS A 190 9.65 -0.90 -0.85
CA HIS A 190 10.54 0.26 -0.78
C HIS A 190 10.17 1.18 -1.95
N PRO A 191 9.43 2.26 -1.74
CA PRO A 191 9.29 3.25 -2.78
C PRO A 191 10.66 3.87 -3.03
N LEU A 192 11.19 3.66 -4.24
CA LEU A 192 12.42 4.31 -4.69
C LEU A 192 12.14 5.63 -5.42
N GLN A 193 10.87 6.02 -5.61
CA GLN A 193 10.46 7.21 -6.38
C GLN A 193 9.12 7.82 -5.88
N PRO A 194 8.85 9.11 -6.14
CA PRO A 194 7.67 9.81 -5.63
C PRO A 194 6.41 9.68 -6.51
N ILE A 195 5.56 8.66 -6.33
CA ILE A 195 4.30 8.52 -7.12
C ILE A 195 3.24 7.74 -6.31
N CYS A 196 1.93 7.98 -6.54
CA CYS A 196 0.77 7.15 -6.15
C CYS A 196 0.80 5.77 -6.81
N ARG A 197 0.44 4.70 -6.09
CA ARG A 197 0.86 3.34 -6.47
C ARG A 197 -0.23 2.31 -6.32
N SER A 198 -0.34 1.43 -7.31
CA SER A 198 -1.24 0.28 -7.27
C SER A 198 -0.48 -1.05 -7.29
N PHE A 199 -0.96 -2.10 -6.61
CA PHE A 199 -0.33 -3.44 -6.57
C PHE A 199 -1.30 -4.56 -6.97
N CYS A 200 -0.81 -5.59 -7.67
CA CYS A 200 -1.60 -6.76 -8.12
C CYS A 200 -0.86 -8.09 -7.86
N ALA A 201 -1.53 -9.22 -7.67
CA ALA A 201 -0.90 -10.55 -7.64
C ALA A 201 -1.00 -11.27 -9.02
N GLU A 202 -0.10 -12.19 -9.43
CA GLU A 202 -0.16 -13.01 -10.68
C GLU A 202 0.72 -14.27 -10.66
N ASN A 203 0.32 -15.36 -11.36
CA ASN A 203 1.14 -16.53 -11.74
C ASN A 203 2.13 -16.29 -12.91
N GLY A 204 3.45 -16.39 -12.69
CA GLY A 204 4.49 -16.25 -13.71
C GLY A 204 4.61 -17.44 -14.68
N ASN A 205 3.97 -17.39 -15.85
CA ASN A 205 4.18 -18.36 -16.93
C ASN A 205 5.33 -17.92 -17.88
N PRO A 206 6.43 -18.70 -18.01
CA PRO A 206 7.59 -18.32 -18.82
C PRO A 206 7.35 -18.24 -20.34
N ARG A 207 6.18 -18.65 -20.86
CA ARG A 207 5.90 -18.63 -22.31
C ARG A 207 5.43 -17.28 -22.88
N ARG A 208 5.41 -16.18 -22.10
CA ARG A 208 4.98 -14.84 -22.56
C ARG A 208 6.07 -13.75 -22.48
N HIS A 209 7.34 -14.13 -22.42
CA HIS A 209 8.50 -13.19 -22.36
C HIS A 209 8.85 -12.46 -23.66
N LYS A 210 7.88 -12.02 -24.48
CA LYS A 210 8.18 -11.38 -25.78
C LYS A 210 7.67 -9.95 -26.00
N ALA A 211 7.33 -9.20 -24.95
CA ALA A 211 6.77 -7.85 -25.13
C ALA A 211 7.34 -6.73 -24.23
N CYS A 212 8.43 -6.93 -23.49
CA CYS A 212 9.04 -5.84 -22.72
C CYS A 212 10.50 -5.63 -23.13
N GLY A 213 10.67 -5.00 -24.30
CA GLY A 213 11.97 -4.56 -24.83
C GLY A 213 11.90 -3.08 -25.19
N ALA A 214 12.52 -2.27 -24.33
CA ALA A 214 13.06 -0.92 -24.54
C ALA A 214 12.50 -0.06 -25.70
N ASP A 215 11.84 1.04 -25.33
CA ASP A 215 12.01 2.30 -26.04
C ASP A 215 12.11 3.45 -25.03
N GLN A 216 13.28 4.07 -24.96
CA GLN A 216 13.57 5.21 -24.10
C GLN A 216 13.19 6.48 -24.88
N GLY A 217 12.02 7.04 -24.59
CA GLY A 217 11.57 8.32 -25.14
C GLY A 217 11.10 9.25 -24.02
N ARG A 218 11.86 10.31 -23.76
CA ARG A 218 11.49 11.43 -22.88
C ARG A 218 10.10 11.96 -23.24
N HIS A 219 9.21 12.13 -22.27
CA HIS A 219 8.32 13.30 -22.05
C HIS A 219 7.20 12.94 -21.07
N GLY A 220 6.82 13.88 -20.19
CA GLY A 220 5.49 13.84 -19.57
C GLY A 220 5.40 14.07 -18.07
N SER A 221 6.14 15.04 -17.52
CA SER A 221 5.92 15.55 -16.16
C SER A 221 4.67 16.44 -16.12
N ASP A 222 3.43 15.92 -16.18
CA ASP A 222 2.24 16.79 -16.00
C ASP A 222 0.92 16.10 -15.58
N HIS A 223 0.90 14.79 -15.25
CA HIS A 223 -0.35 14.07 -14.98
C HIS A 223 -0.72 13.84 -13.51
N CYS A 224 -0.50 14.83 -12.62
CA CYS A 224 -0.97 14.73 -11.23
C CYS A 224 -1.85 15.90 -10.73
N GLN A 225 -2.28 16.83 -11.59
CA GLN A 225 -3.18 17.93 -11.19
C GLN A 225 -4.63 17.83 -11.70
N SER A 226 -4.98 16.83 -12.51
CA SER A 226 -6.30 16.80 -13.19
C SER A 226 -7.43 16.10 -12.41
N SER A 227 -7.54 16.27 -11.09
CA SER A 227 -8.81 15.95 -10.38
C SER A 227 -9.37 17.10 -9.54
N LEU A 228 -8.78 18.29 -9.63
CA LEU A 228 -9.26 19.50 -8.95
C LEU A 228 -9.46 20.64 -9.96
N SER A 229 -10.41 20.49 -10.89
CA SER A 229 -11.11 21.59 -11.58
C SER A 229 -12.15 21.01 -12.54
N GLY A 230 -13.36 20.81 -12.04
CA GLY A 230 -14.47 20.29 -12.83
C GLY A 230 -15.81 20.56 -12.14
N GLN A 231 -15.96 21.74 -11.54
CA GLN A 231 -17.25 22.35 -11.23
C GLN A 231 -17.14 23.85 -11.53
N GLY A 232 -17.65 24.21 -12.70
CA GLY A 232 -17.99 25.55 -13.14
C GLY A 232 -19.18 25.40 -14.07
#